data_AF-A0A7S4SXK4-F1
#
_entry.id   AF-A0A7S4SXK4-F1
#
_cell.length_a   1.000
_cell.length_b   1.000
_cell.length_c   1.000
_cell.angle_alpha   90.00
_cell.angle_beta   90.00
_cell.angle_gamma   90.00
#
_symmetry.space_group_name_H-M   'P 1'
#
loop_
_entity.id
_entity.type
_entity.pdbx_description
1 polymer ?
#
loop_
_entity_poly.entity_id
_entity_poly.type
_entity_poly.pdbx_seq_one_letter_code
_entity_poly.pdbx_strand_id
1 'polypeptide(L)'
;MALAVLPQVMNSFVVSLMREEDVLTDEVPRHASEKALLGYCSFHHMLLALRARHPEIGEVAADRLRRFIQGQRSKAHAPDLGQLLVYTAVTQDVRWEKLAAAVLAESHVRGVRWLLRERPLLQSAVAAEDRLRWSFEGRATSLRLLMFQAFFLRHVARPDGETLAASLARYDRQFGQPTGPQRERLLRACREILRVDGWPAVYEGLGLRAPDGQELAEELCSAVHQSLQLGYHGNPTLLQGGGSAGAGAPPERVGIRKCLREAFKDMELQRARRADGPAGACGRRAAGPAPPPGRDGPRVSRGAFAALRGDSEEGSESEVE
;
A
#
# COMPACT_ATOMS: atom_id res chain seq x y z
N MET A 1 4.61 -3.19 -14.65
CA MET A 1 4.72 -1.71 -14.55
C MET A 1 3.75 -1.11 -13.54
N ALA A 2 2.45 -1.39 -13.60
CA ALA A 2 1.46 -0.82 -12.67
C ALA A 2 1.79 -1.03 -11.18
N LEU A 3 2.16 -2.26 -10.78
CA LEU A 3 2.56 -2.61 -9.41
C LEU A 3 3.89 -2.01 -8.92
N ALA A 4 4.65 -1.36 -9.81
CA ALA A 4 5.85 -0.63 -9.44
C ALA A 4 5.55 0.86 -9.26
N VAL A 5 4.80 1.44 -10.20
CA VAL A 5 4.56 2.90 -10.23
C VAL A 5 3.46 3.32 -9.25
N LEU A 6 2.27 2.72 -9.33
CA LEU A 6 1.12 3.18 -8.54
C LEU A 6 1.32 3.00 -7.03
N PRO A 7 1.80 1.84 -6.54
CA PRO A 7 2.17 1.70 -5.13
C PRO A 7 3.23 2.69 -4.66
N GLN A 8 4.22 3.00 -5.49
CA GLN A 8 5.26 3.96 -5.14
C GLN A 8 4.70 5.38 -5.05
N VAL A 9 3.84 5.79 -6.00
CA VAL A 9 3.15 7.08 -5.97
C VAL A 9 2.28 7.16 -4.71
N MET A 10 1.44 6.17 -4.47
CA MET A 10 0.60 6.09 -3.27
C MET A 10 1.44 6.19 -2.00
N ASN A 11 2.52 5.43 -1.87
CA ASN A 11 3.42 5.52 -0.72
C ASN A 11 3.98 6.94 -0.52
N SER A 12 4.44 7.57 -1.60
CA SER A 12 4.98 8.94 -1.58
C SER A 12 3.94 9.96 -1.11
N PHE A 13 2.68 9.79 -1.52
CA PHE A 13 1.56 10.62 -1.06
C PHE A 13 1.34 10.52 0.45
N VAL A 14 1.33 9.30 1.01
CA VAL A 14 1.15 9.12 2.47
C VAL A 14 2.33 9.69 3.24
N VAL A 15 3.55 9.52 2.73
CA VAL A 15 4.75 10.11 3.33
C VAL A 15 4.64 11.63 3.40
N SER A 16 4.16 12.28 2.33
CA SER A 16 3.94 13.72 2.35
C SER A 16 2.88 14.13 3.38
N LEU A 17 1.79 13.37 3.49
CA LEU A 17 0.65 13.70 4.36
C LEU A 17 0.95 13.55 5.86
N MET A 18 1.85 12.63 6.23
CA MET A 18 2.09 12.25 7.64
C MET A 18 3.37 12.86 8.24
N ARG A 19 4.00 13.81 7.53
CA ARG A 19 5.13 14.59 8.06
C ARG A 19 4.63 15.68 9.00
N GLU A 20 5.41 15.97 10.03
CA GLU A 20 5.04 16.87 11.14
C GLU A 20 4.99 18.35 10.77
N GLU A 21 5.52 18.73 9.61
CA GLU A 21 5.66 20.14 9.21
C GLU A 21 4.32 20.89 9.09
N ASP A 22 3.19 20.19 8.94
CA ASP A 22 1.86 20.81 8.86
C ASP A 22 1.13 20.93 10.22
N VAL A 23 1.73 20.48 11.34
CA VAL A 23 1.04 20.37 12.66
C VAL A 23 1.29 21.58 13.57
N LEU A 24 2.35 22.37 13.33
CA LEU A 24 2.67 23.55 14.17
C LEU A 24 1.76 24.75 13.90
N THR A 25 0.96 24.69 12.85
CA THR A 25 -0.17 25.58 12.65
C THR A 25 -1.44 24.74 12.76
N ASP A 26 -2.41 25.18 13.56
CA ASP A 26 -3.77 24.59 13.60
C ASP A 26 -4.48 24.60 12.21
N GLU A 27 -3.78 25.13 11.22
CA GLU A 27 -4.07 25.17 9.81
C GLU A 27 -3.09 24.26 9.03
N VAL A 28 -3.23 22.94 9.15
CA VAL A 28 -3.02 22.12 7.93
C VAL A 28 -3.98 22.71 6.90
N PRO A 29 -3.56 23.16 5.70
CA PRO A 29 -4.51 23.69 4.73
C PRO A 29 -5.53 22.58 4.44
N ARG A 30 -6.71 22.66 5.05
CA ARG A 30 -7.71 21.58 5.09
C ARG A 30 -7.99 21.07 3.67
N HIS A 31 -7.96 22.00 2.72
CA HIS A 31 -8.13 21.78 1.29
C HIS A 31 -6.96 21.01 0.64
N ALA A 32 -5.70 21.26 1.00
CA ALA A 32 -4.55 20.58 0.41
C ALA A 32 -4.49 19.10 0.85
N SER A 33 -4.69 18.83 2.15
CA SER A 33 -4.74 17.47 2.68
C SER A 33 -5.97 16.70 2.21
N GLU A 34 -7.13 17.37 2.07
CA GLU A 34 -8.31 16.75 1.48
C GLU A 34 -8.06 16.38 0.01
N LYS A 35 -7.52 17.28 -0.82
CA LYS A 35 -7.19 16.97 -2.22
C LYS A 35 -6.16 15.85 -2.33
N ALA A 36 -5.17 15.80 -1.44
CA ALA A 36 -4.19 14.71 -1.39
C ALA A 36 -4.86 13.35 -1.09
N LEU A 37 -5.80 13.31 -0.13
CA LEU A 37 -6.55 12.10 0.21
C LEU A 37 -7.48 11.63 -0.91
N LEU A 38 -8.12 12.57 -1.60
CA LEU A 38 -8.92 12.28 -2.79
C LEU A 38 -8.04 11.71 -3.90
N GLY A 39 -6.86 12.30 -4.13
CA GLY A 39 -5.87 11.76 -5.07
C GLY A 39 -5.42 10.35 -4.71
N TYR A 40 -5.14 10.08 -3.43
CA TYR A 40 -4.81 8.73 -2.95
C TYR A 40 -5.92 7.71 -3.25
N CYS A 41 -7.18 8.08 -3.02
CA CYS A 41 -8.33 7.25 -3.36
C CYS A 41 -8.47 7.02 -4.87
N SER A 42 -8.19 8.02 -5.70
CA SER A 42 -8.20 7.89 -7.16
C SER A 42 -7.11 6.94 -7.67
N PHE A 43 -5.91 6.96 -7.07
CA PHE A 43 -4.87 5.96 -7.40
C PHE A 43 -5.27 4.55 -7.00
N HIS A 44 -5.94 4.39 -5.85
CA HIS A 44 -6.48 3.10 -5.46
C HIS A 44 -7.55 2.61 -6.44
N HIS A 45 -8.49 3.48 -6.84
CA HIS A 45 -9.48 3.18 -7.88
C HIS A 45 -8.82 2.74 -9.18
N MET A 46 -7.82 3.47 -9.66
CA MET A 46 -7.06 3.11 -10.86
C MET A 46 -6.41 1.73 -10.72
N LEU A 47 -5.85 1.41 -9.56
CA LEU A 47 -5.23 0.12 -9.30
C LEU A 47 -6.26 -1.02 -9.29
N LEU A 48 -7.45 -0.81 -8.73
CA LEU A 48 -8.57 -1.75 -8.79
C LEU A 48 -9.06 -1.96 -10.23
N ALA A 49 -9.21 -0.88 -11.00
CA ALA A 49 -9.64 -0.96 -12.39
C ALA A 49 -8.61 -1.70 -13.27
N LEU A 50 -7.31 -1.47 -13.04
CA LEU A 50 -6.25 -2.20 -13.71
C LEU A 50 -6.25 -3.68 -13.33
N ARG A 51 -6.42 -3.98 -12.05
CA ARG A 51 -6.55 -5.37 -11.56
C ARG A 51 -7.75 -6.08 -12.17
N ALA A 52 -8.89 -5.40 -12.31
CA ALA A 52 -10.08 -5.98 -12.93
C ALA A 52 -9.87 -6.33 -14.41
N ARG A 53 -9.05 -5.55 -15.12
CA ARG A 53 -8.65 -5.82 -16.51
C ARG A 53 -7.51 -6.83 -16.65
N HIS A 54 -6.63 -6.89 -15.65
CA HIS A 54 -5.43 -7.74 -15.63
C HIS A 54 -5.33 -8.47 -14.29
N PRO A 55 -5.99 -9.63 -14.14
CA PRO A 55 -6.02 -10.39 -12.87
C PRO A 55 -4.64 -10.76 -12.32
N GLU A 56 -3.63 -10.87 -13.19
CA GLU A 56 -2.24 -11.16 -12.82
C GLU A 56 -1.65 -10.14 -11.84
N ILE A 57 -2.15 -8.89 -11.87
CA ILE A 57 -1.80 -7.86 -10.89
C ILE A 57 -2.16 -8.33 -9.47
N GLY A 58 -3.36 -8.89 -9.29
CA GLY A 58 -3.81 -9.43 -8.02
C GLY A 58 -3.03 -10.68 -7.61
N GLU A 59 -2.69 -11.55 -8.56
CA GLU A 59 -1.91 -12.77 -8.31
C GLU A 59 -0.50 -12.45 -7.78
N VAL A 60 0.22 -11.55 -8.47
CA VAL A 60 1.58 -11.14 -8.08
C VAL A 60 1.56 -10.42 -6.73
N ALA A 61 0.57 -9.55 -6.50
CA ALA A 61 0.38 -8.88 -5.22
C ALA A 61 0.16 -9.89 -4.09
N ALA A 62 -0.73 -10.87 -4.29
CA ALA A 62 -1.05 -11.88 -3.28
C ALA A 62 0.15 -12.79 -2.96
N ASP A 63 0.88 -13.24 -3.98
CA ASP A 63 2.10 -14.05 -3.80
C ASP A 63 3.16 -13.30 -2.97
N ARG A 64 3.41 -12.02 -3.26
CA ARG A 64 4.34 -11.19 -2.46
C ARG A 64 3.91 -11.06 -1.00
N LEU A 65 2.61 -10.83 -0.76
CA LEU A 65 2.07 -10.75 0.60
C LEU A 65 2.20 -12.08 1.35
N ARG A 66 1.91 -13.21 0.70
CA ARG A 66 2.02 -14.55 1.33
C ARG A 66 3.46 -14.86 1.71
N ARG A 67 4.43 -14.59 0.82
CA ARG A 67 5.85 -14.76 1.11
C ARG A 67 6.31 -13.90 2.28
N PHE A 68 5.83 -12.65 2.35
CA PHE A 68 6.11 -11.76 3.49
C PHE A 68 5.56 -12.33 4.81
N ILE A 69 4.31 -12.80 4.82
CA ILE A 69 3.70 -13.44 6.00
C ILE A 69 4.52 -14.65 6.44
N GLN A 70 4.95 -15.48 5.47
CA GLN A 70 5.76 -16.68 5.68
C GLN A 70 7.22 -16.40 6.11
N GLY A 71 7.63 -15.14 6.23
CA GLY A 71 8.93 -14.77 6.79
C GLY A 71 9.95 -14.21 5.79
N GLN A 72 9.63 -14.10 4.50
CA GLN A 72 10.48 -13.42 3.52
C GLN A 72 10.35 -11.90 3.64
N ARG A 73 10.74 -11.36 4.81
CA ARG A 73 10.49 -9.96 5.21
C ARG A 73 11.68 -9.04 4.97
N SER A 74 12.86 -9.59 4.69
CA SER A 74 14.08 -8.81 4.46
C SER A 74 13.95 -7.81 3.31
N LYS A 75 14.80 -6.77 3.27
CA LYS A 75 14.85 -5.79 2.16
C LYS A 75 15.11 -6.43 0.78
N ALA A 76 15.76 -7.60 0.73
CA ALA A 76 15.96 -8.32 -0.53
C ALA A 76 14.64 -8.83 -1.14
N HIS A 77 13.68 -9.20 -0.29
CA HIS A 77 12.41 -9.79 -0.71
C HIS A 77 11.24 -8.78 -0.69
N ALA A 78 11.26 -7.85 0.27
CA ALA A 78 10.28 -6.80 0.45
C ALA A 78 10.98 -5.44 0.60
N PRO A 79 11.54 -4.84 -0.47
CA PRO A 79 12.39 -3.66 -0.38
C PRO A 79 11.69 -2.44 0.25
N ASP A 80 10.39 -2.28 0.00
CA ASP A 80 9.58 -1.15 0.47
C ASP A 80 8.30 -1.67 1.13
N LEU A 81 8.15 -1.43 2.44
CA LEU A 81 6.97 -1.84 3.20
C LEU A 81 5.72 -1.05 2.77
N GLY A 82 5.84 0.24 2.46
CA GLY A 82 4.69 1.05 2.04
C GLY A 82 4.10 0.55 0.72
N GLN A 83 4.94 0.17 -0.24
CA GLN A 83 4.47 -0.47 -1.47
C GLN A 83 3.82 -1.83 -1.22
N LEU A 84 4.39 -2.63 -0.31
CA LEU A 84 3.81 -3.91 0.11
C LEU A 84 2.41 -3.71 0.69
N LEU A 85 2.18 -2.66 1.49
CA LEU A 85 0.87 -2.38 2.06
C LEU A 85 -0.19 -2.07 0.99
N VAL A 86 0.18 -1.36 -0.07
CA VAL A 86 -0.73 -1.09 -1.20
C VAL A 86 -1.15 -2.38 -1.93
N TYR A 87 -0.30 -3.42 -1.96
CA TYR A 87 -0.70 -4.72 -2.53
C TYR A 87 -1.92 -5.31 -1.82
N THR A 88 -2.05 -5.10 -0.50
CA THR A 88 -3.21 -5.55 0.28
C THR A 88 -4.52 -4.97 -0.25
N ALA A 89 -4.48 -3.74 -0.77
CA ALA A 89 -5.66 -3.04 -1.30
C ALA A 89 -6.21 -3.70 -2.59
N VAL A 90 -5.41 -4.54 -3.25
CA VAL A 90 -5.78 -5.23 -4.50
C VAL A 90 -5.77 -6.76 -4.41
N THR A 91 -5.70 -7.29 -3.19
CA THR A 91 -5.77 -8.73 -2.94
C THR A 91 -7.03 -9.09 -2.16
N GLN A 92 -7.71 -10.16 -2.58
CA GLN A 92 -8.97 -10.57 -1.97
C GLN A 92 -8.74 -11.39 -0.69
N ASP A 93 -7.71 -12.23 -0.69
CA ASP A 93 -7.43 -13.31 0.27
C ASP A 93 -6.52 -12.91 1.44
N VAL A 94 -5.77 -11.82 1.27
CA VAL A 94 -4.94 -11.23 2.32
C VAL A 94 -5.57 -9.93 2.79
N ARG A 95 -5.80 -9.85 4.11
CA ARG A 95 -6.31 -8.65 4.78
C ARG A 95 -5.24 -8.08 5.71
N TRP A 96 -5.43 -6.82 6.11
CA TRP A 96 -4.55 -6.13 7.04
C TRP A 96 -4.28 -6.93 8.31
N GLU A 97 -5.29 -7.58 8.88
CA GLU A 97 -5.18 -8.32 10.14
C GLU A 97 -4.16 -9.47 10.06
N LYS A 98 -3.95 -10.06 8.87
CA LYS A 98 -2.94 -11.11 8.66
C LYS A 98 -1.51 -10.56 8.52
N LEU A 99 -1.37 -9.27 8.27
CA LEU A 99 -0.09 -8.60 7.98
C LEU A 99 0.39 -7.73 9.14
N ALA A 100 -0.53 -7.17 9.92
CA ALA A 100 -0.27 -6.12 10.90
C ALA A 100 0.94 -6.40 11.80
N ALA A 101 0.95 -7.56 12.48
CA ALA A 101 2.04 -7.94 13.37
C ALA A 101 3.38 -8.12 12.62
N ALA A 102 3.36 -8.78 11.46
CA ALA A 102 4.55 -9.01 10.65
C ALA A 102 5.16 -7.70 10.12
N VAL A 103 4.31 -6.75 9.71
CA VAL A 103 4.74 -5.44 9.22
C VAL A 103 5.27 -4.58 10.36
N LEU A 104 4.61 -4.58 11.53
CA LEU A 104 5.08 -3.83 12.69
C LEU A 104 6.45 -4.31 13.17
N ALA A 105 6.63 -5.63 13.29
CA ALA A 105 7.91 -6.23 13.67
C ALA A 105 9.03 -5.89 12.67
N GLU A 106 8.79 -6.05 11.36
CA GLU A 106 9.81 -5.68 10.35
C GLU A 106 10.07 -4.17 10.33
N SER A 107 9.05 -3.34 10.57
CA SER A 107 9.20 -1.89 10.71
C SER A 107 10.11 -1.54 11.89
N HIS A 108 9.97 -2.27 13.01
CA HIS A 108 10.85 -2.08 14.16
C HIS A 108 12.31 -2.30 13.81
N VAL A 109 12.61 -3.42 13.16
CA VAL A 109 13.98 -3.81 12.77
C VAL A 109 14.58 -2.84 11.73
N ARG A 110 13.79 -2.40 10.75
CA ARG A 110 14.24 -1.44 9.72
C ARG A 110 14.46 -0.03 10.25
N GLY A 111 13.65 0.39 11.23
CA GLY A 111 13.70 1.70 11.84
C GLY A 111 14.96 1.95 12.68
N VAL A 112 15.60 0.88 13.18
CA VAL A 112 16.79 0.96 14.05
C VAL A 112 17.91 1.83 13.46
N ARG A 113 18.14 1.77 12.15
CA ARG A 113 19.19 2.59 11.51
C ARG A 113 18.99 4.08 11.75
N TRP A 114 17.75 4.55 11.66
CA TRP A 114 17.42 5.96 11.86
C TRP A 114 17.44 6.30 13.36
N LEU A 115 16.89 5.41 14.19
CA LEU A 115 16.92 5.53 15.65
C LEU A 115 18.35 5.68 16.19
N LEU A 116 19.29 4.82 15.79
CA LEU A 116 20.66 4.85 16.29
C LEU A 116 21.46 6.04 15.75
N ARG A 117 21.07 6.60 14.60
CA ARG A 117 21.70 7.83 14.09
C ARG A 117 21.43 9.01 15.02
N GLU A 118 20.23 9.07 15.59
CA GLU A 118 19.81 10.15 16.48
C GLU A 118 20.11 9.85 17.95
N ARG A 119 20.01 8.58 18.35
CA ARG A 119 20.18 8.12 19.73
C ARG A 119 21.02 6.84 19.80
N PRO A 120 22.36 6.94 19.68
CA PRO A 120 23.26 5.79 19.72
C PRO A 120 23.14 4.94 21.00
N LEU A 121 22.74 5.54 22.13
CA LEU A 121 22.57 4.85 23.42
C LEU A 121 21.54 3.71 23.37
N LEU A 122 20.62 3.70 22.42
CA LEU A 122 19.65 2.60 22.23
C LEU A 122 20.32 1.27 21.84
N GLN A 123 21.58 1.30 21.40
CA GLN A 123 22.39 0.11 21.12
C GLN A 123 22.87 -0.58 22.40
N SER A 124 23.01 0.17 23.49
CA SER A 124 23.35 -0.34 24.82
C SER A 124 22.10 -0.71 25.65
N ALA A 125 22.32 -1.34 26.79
CA ALA A 125 21.27 -1.52 27.79
C ALA A 125 20.84 -0.15 28.33
N VAL A 126 19.56 0.17 28.16
CA VAL A 126 18.90 1.38 28.66
C VAL A 126 17.66 0.93 29.44
N ALA A 127 17.16 1.80 30.33
CA ALA A 127 15.91 1.54 31.04
C ALA A 127 14.75 1.30 30.04
N ALA A 128 13.77 0.48 30.45
CA ALA A 128 12.64 0.12 29.60
C ALA A 128 11.85 1.37 29.17
N GLU A 129 11.64 2.30 30.10
CA GLU A 129 10.92 3.56 29.88
C GLU A 129 11.60 4.43 28.82
N ASP A 130 12.93 4.55 28.91
CA ASP A 130 13.72 5.29 27.93
C ASP A 130 13.70 4.61 26.56
N ARG A 131 13.79 3.28 26.51
CA ARG A 131 13.70 2.53 25.26
C ARG A 131 12.36 2.75 24.57
N LEU A 132 11.26 2.67 25.32
CA LEU A 132 9.92 2.89 24.80
C LEU A 132 9.76 4.31 24.27
N ARG A 133 10.08 5.32 25.08
CA ARG A 133 9.95 6.74 24.73
C ARG A 133 10.80 7.09 23.51
N TRP A 134 12.10 6.83 23.57
CA TRP A 134 13.03 7.21 22.51
C TRP A 134 12.77 6.48 21.20
N SER A 135 12.35 5.22 21.27
CA SER A 135 11.98 4.46 20.07
C SER A 135 10.67 4.91 19.47
N PHE A 136 9.74 5.46 20.27
CA PHE A 136 8.51 6.07 19.76
C PHE A 136 8.82 7.38 19.06
N GLU A 137 9.49 8.31 19.75
CA GLU A 137 9.85 9.64 19.24
C GLU A 137 10.58 9.54 17.90
N GLY A 138 11.68 8.78 17.83
CA GLY A 138 12.47 8.65 16.61
C GLY A 138 11.81 7.82 15.48
N ARG A 139 10.59 7.31 15.69
CA ARG A 139 9.81 6.58 14.67
C ARG A 139 8.42 7.15 14.45
N ALA A 140 8.05 8.25 15.10
CA ALA A 140 6.69 8.79 15.10
C ALA A 140 6.10 8.88 13.68
N THR A 141 6.81 9.49 12.74
CA THR A 141 6.38 9.57 11.33
C THR A 141 6.10 8.19 10.74
N SER A 142 7.03 7.23 10.87
CA SER A 142 6.87 5.90 10.28
C SER A 142 5.70 5.11 10.89
N LEU A 143 5.43 5.29 12.19
CA LEU A 143 4.28 4.68 12.86
C LEU A 143 2.97 5.30 12.38
N ARG A 144 2.94 6.62 12.17
CA ARG A 144 1.78 7.32 11.57
C ARG A 144 1.47 6.82 10.16
N LEU A 145 2.50 6.58 9.32
CA LEU A 145 2.31 5.96 8.00
C LEU A 145 1.62 4.60 8.10
N LEU A 146 2.07 3.75 9.03
CA LEU A 146 1.47 2.43 9.23
C LEU A 146 0.02 2.53 9.71
N MET A 147 -0.27 3.41 10.67
CA MET A 147 -1.63 3.63 11.16
C MET A 147 -2.56 4.14 10.06
N PHE A 148 -2.10 5.07 9.22
CA PHE A 148 -2.86 5.56 8.07
C PHE A 148 -3.18 4.41 7.10
N GLN A 149 -2.18 3.59 6.77
CA GLN A 149 -2.37 2.48 5.85
C GLN A 149 -3.33 1.43 6.42
N ALA A 150 -3.19 1.10 7.72
CA ALA A 150 -4.11 0.21 8.42
C ALA A 150 -5.55 0.73 8.35
N PHE A 151 -5.75 2.01 8.69
CA PHE A 151 -7.05 2.65 8.63
C PHE A 151 -7.64 2.62 7.20
N PHE A 152 -6.86 3.03 6.21
CA PHE A 152 -7.28 3.05 4.81
C PHE A 152 -7.71 1.65 4.34
N LEU A 153 -6.88 0.62 4.59
CA LEU A 153 -7.16 -0.74 4.17
C LEU A 153 -8.45 -1.30 4.81
N ARG A 154 -8.70 -0.98 6.08
CA ARG A 154 -9.85 -1.50 6.84
C ARG A 154 -11.16 -0.75 6.55
N HIS A 155 -11.11 0.55 6.32
CA HIS A 155 -12.31 1.40 6.32
C HIS A 155 -12.60 2.10 4.98
N VAL A 156 -11.62 2.18 4.08
CA VAL A 156 -11.77 2.90 2.80
C VAL A 156 -11.59 1.96 1.61
N ALA A 157 -10.51 1.18 1.59
CA ALA A 157 -10.21 0.27 0.51
C ALA A 157 -11.27 -0.82 0.40
N ARG A 158 -11.54 -1.49 1.53
CA ARG A 158 -12.47 -2.63 1.64
C ARG A 158 -13.28 -2.57 2.95
N PRO A 159 -14.17 -1.58 3.11
CA PRO A 159 -15.01 -1.46 4.30
C PRO A 159 -15.80 -2.74 4.55
N ASP A 160 -15.93 -3.15 5.80
CA ASP A 160 -16.76 -4.30 6.25
C ASP A 160 -16.51 -5.61 5.49
N GLY A 161 -15.29 -5.78 4.95
CA GLY A 161 -14.91 -6.97 4.19
C GLY A 161 -15.47 -7.04 2.78
N GLU A 162 -15.90 -5.91 2.22
CA GLU A 162 -16.32 -5.75 0.83
C GLU A 162 -15.36 -6.47 -0.15
N THR A 163 -15.93 -7.04 -1.21
CA THR A 163 -15.15 -7.64 -2.30
C THR A 163 -14.49 -6.55 -3.14
N LEU A 164 -13.35 -6.86 -3.75
CA LEU A 164 -12.67 -5.89 -4.62
C LEU A 164 -13.54 -5.39 -5.77
N ALA A 165 -14.43 -6.25 -6.30
CA ALA A 165 -15.38 -5.88 -7.34
C ALA A 165 -16.42 -4.88 -6.84
N ALA A 166 -16.95 -5.08 -5.63
CA ALA A 166 -17.87 -4.15 -5.01
C ALA A 166 -17.19 -2.80 -4.68
N SER A 167 -15.95 -2.82 -4.17
CA SER A 167 -15.17 -1.61 -3.94
C SER A 167 -14.89 -0.84 -5.23
N LEU A 168 -14.58 -1.53 -6.33
CA LEU A 168 -14.44 -0.91 -7.65
C LEU A 168 -15.77 -0.28 -8.11
N ALA A 169 -16.87 -1.04 -8.06
CA ALA A 169 -18.18 -0.54 -8.46
C ALA A 169 -18.64 0.66 -7.61
N ARG A 170 -18.26 0.71 -6.33
CA ARG A 170 -18.45 1.88 -5.47
C ARG A 170 -17.68 3.06 -6.07
N TYR A 171 -16.36 2.98 -6.19
CA TYR A 171 -15.56 4.04 -6.80
C TYR A 171 -16.08 4.50 -8.16
N ASP A 172 -16.51 3.59 -9.04
CA ASP A 172 -17.08 3.94 -10.36
C ASP A 172 -18.31 4.84 -10.23
N ARG A 173 -19.22 4.55 -9.30
CA ARG A 173 -20.38 5.41 -8.99
C ARG A 173 -20.01 6.78 -8.42
N GLN A 174 -18.80 6.91 -7.90
CA GLN A 174 -18.27 8.16 -7.35
C GLN A 174 -17.14 8.76 -8.21
N PHE A 175 -17.03 8.38 -9.49
CA PHE A 175 -15.99 8.90 -10.40
C PHE A 175 -14.57 8.81 -9.83
N GLY A 176 -14.27 7.69 -9.16
CA GLY A 176 -12.97 7.42 -8.54
C GLY A 176 -12.73 8.10 -7.19
N GLN A 177 -13.77 8.62 -6.55
CA GLN A 177 -13.71 9.28 -5.24
C GLN A 177 -14.30 8.41 -4.13
N PRO A 178 -13.90 8.61 -2.86
CA PRO A 178 -14.58 8.00 -1.71
C PRO A 178 -15.98 8.60 -1.52
N THR A 179 -16.86 7.90 -0.80
CA THR A 179 -18.15 8.50 -0.38
C THR A 179 -17.93 9.64 0.62
N GLY A 180 -18.90 10.55 0.76
CA GLY A 180 -18.87 11.63 1.76
C GLY A 180 -18.51 11.12 3.17
N PRO A 181 -19.22 10.08 3.69
CA PRO A 181 -18.88 9.48 4.98
C PRO A 181 -17.50 8.80 5.04
N GLN A 182 -16.98 8.24 3.94
CA GLN A 182 -15.61 7.70 3.92
C GLN A 182 -14.57 8.82 3.97
N ARG A 183 -14.78 9.90 3.23
CA ARG A 183 -13.92 11.07 3.22
C ARG A 183 -13.82 11.72 4.60
N GLU A 184 -14.96 11.94 5.26
CA GLU A 184 -15.00 12.52 6.61
C GLU A 184 -14.29 11.64 7.63
N ARG A 185 -14.51 10.32 7.59
CA ARG A 185 -13.82 9.36 8.45
C ARG A 185 -12.31 9.35 8.20
N LEU A 186 -11.89 9.39 6.93
CA LEU A 186 -10.47 9.42 6.56
C LEU A 186 -9.77 10.70 7.05
N LEU A 187 -10.41 11.86 6.88
CA LEU A 187 -9.89 13.14 7.39
C LEU A 187 -9.78 13.15 8.92
N ARG A 188 -10.81 12.63 9.61
CA ARG A 188 -10.79 12.49 11.07
C ARG A 188 -9.64 11.60 11.52
N ALA A 189 -9.50 10.43 10.92
CA ALA A 189 -8.44 9.49 11.26
C ALA A 189 -7.04 10.10 11.06
N CYS A 190 -6.81 10.88 10.00
CA CYS A 190 -5.54 11.56 9.81
C CYS A 190 -5.21 12.51 10.96
N ARG A 191 -6.20 13.28 11.45
CA ARG A 191 -6.02 14.19 12.60
C ARG A 191 -5.73 13.43 13.89
N GLU A 192 -6.43 12.33 14.11
CA GLU A 192 -6.21 11.46 15.28
C GLU A 192 -4.80 10.84 15.24
N ILE A 193 -4.39 10.31 14.09
CA ILE A 193 -3.06 9.74 13.86
C ILE A 193 -1.93 10.74 14.13
N LEU A 194 -2.10 12.00 13.69
CA LEU A 194 -1.10 13.05 13.93
C LEU A 194 -0.92 13.37 15.41
N ARG A 195 -1.97 13.19 16.23
CA ARG A 195 -1.97 13.46 17.67
C ARG A 195 -1.51 12.28 18.52
N VAL A 196 -1.26 11.10 17.93
CA VAL A 196 -0.76 9.94 18.66
C VAL A 196 0.60 10.24 19.29
N ASP A 197 0.72 9.97 20.59
CA ASP A 197 1.86 10.31 21.44
C ASP A 197 2.43 9.10 22.23
N GLY A 198 1.93 7.88 21.98
CA GLY A 198 2.42 6.70 22.67
C GLY A 198 2.11 5.35 22.02
N TRP A 199 2.78 4.31 22.52
CA TRP A 199 2.65 2.93 22.03
C TRP A 199 1.24 2.35 22.08
N PRO A 200 0.47 2.49 23.18
CA PRO A 200 -0.88 1.89 23.24
C PRO A 200 -1.77 2.34 22.08
N ALA A 201 -1.79 3.65 21.78
CA ALA A 201 -2.55 4.21 20.67
C ALA A 201 -2.04 3.73 19.30
N VAL A 202 -0.73 3.50 19.15
CA VAL A 202 -0.18 2.88 17.93
C VAL A 202 -0.72 1.47 17.73
N TYR A 203 -0.65 0.61 18.75
CA TYR A 203 -1.16 -0.76 18.65
C TYR A 203 -2.67 -0.78 18.38
N GLU A 204 -3.44 0.08 19.06
CA GLU A 204 -4.87 0.26 18.80
C GLU A 204 -5.15 0.68 17.35
N GLY A 205 -4.46 1.71 16.85
CA GLY A 205 -4.61 2.18 15.47
C GLY A 205 -4.25 1.11 14.43
N LEU A 206 -3.32 0.21 14.76
CA LEU A 206 -2.97 -0.94 13.93
C LEU A 206 -3.93 -2.13 14.10
N GLY A 207 -4.89 -2.07 15.03
CA GLY A 207 -5.79 -3.19 15.35
C GLY A 207 -5.08 -4.38 15.99
N LEU A 208 -4.01 -4.12 16.74
CA LEU A 208 -3.20 -5.11 17.45
C LEU A 208 -3.45 -4.99 18.95
N ARG A 209 -3.26 -6.09 19.68
CA ARG A 209 -3.20 -6.06 21.14
C ARG A 209 -1.84 -5.49 21.54
N ALA A 210 -1.85 -4.45 22.37
CA ALA A 210 -0.62 -3.91 22.94
C ALA A 210 0.00 -4.95 23.90
N PRO A 211 1.29 -5.28 23.74
CA PRO A 211 2.05 -6.00 24.77
C PRO A 211 2.21 -5.10 26.01
N ASP A 212 2.65 -5.70 27.12
CA ASP A 212 3.04 -4.88 28.26
C ASP A 212 4.32 -4.07 27.95
N GLY A 213 4.61 -3.06 28.79
CA GLY A 213 5.73 -2.16 28.54
C GLY A 213 7.10 -2.87 28.56
N GLN A 214 7.26 -3.88 29.40
CA GLN A 214 8.50 -4.63 29.52
C GLN A 214 8.69 -5.55 28.32
N GLU A 215 7.66 -6.30 27.94
CA GLU A 215 7.61 -7.11 26.72
C GLU A 215 7.95 -6.28 25.48
N LEU A 216 7.37 -5.08 25.35
CA LEU A 216 7.66 -4.19 24.24
C LEU A 216 9.10 -3.66 24.27
N ALA A 217 9.62 -3.29 25.43
CA ALA A 217 11.01 -2.85 25.55
C ALA A 217 11.97 -3.97 25.12
N GLU A 218 11.69 -5.22 25.50
CA GLU A 218 12.44 -6.40 25.08
C GLU A 218 12.32 -6.67 23.59
N GLU A 219 11.12 -6.54 23.00
CA GLU A 219 10.91 -6.64 21.55
C GLU A 219 11.75 -5.60 20.79
N LEU A 220 11.74 -4.35 21.24
CA LEU A 220 12.51 -3.26 20.64
C LEU A 220 14.01 -3.45 20.83
N CYS A 221 14.44 -4.05 21.94
CA CYS A 221 15.83 -4.46 22.14
C CYS A 221 16.24 -5.57 21.17
N SER A 222 15.40 -6.59 21.01
CA SER A 222 15.59 -7.67 20.04
C SER A 222 15.65 -7.13 18.61
N ALA A 223 14.82 -6.14 18.27
CA ALA A 223 14.82 -5.50 16.95
C ALA A 223 16.18 -4.85 16.62
N VAL A 224 16.88 -4.28 17.61
CA VAL A 224 18.25 -3.77 17.43
C VAL A 224 19.19 -4.92 17.06
N HIS A 225 19.19 -6.03 17.81
CA HIS A 225 20.04 -7.18 17.50
C HIS A 225 19.76 -7.77 16.11
N GLN A 226 18.48 -7.96 15.76
CA GLN A 226 18.07 -8.45 14.45
C GLN A 226 18.49 -7.50 13.32
N SER A 227 18.40 -6.19 13.56
CA SER A 227 18.81 -5.18 12.58
C SER A 227 20.31 -5.25 12.28
N LEU A 228 21.12 -5.60 13.27
CA LEU A 228 22.56 -5.81 13.11
C LEU A 228 22.84 -7.09 12.29
N GLN A 229 22.17 -8.19 12.65
CA GLN A 229 22.29 -9.48 11.95
C GLN A 229 21.90 -9.38 10.47
N LEU A 230 20.86 -8.60 10.16
CA LEU A 230 20.40 -8.34 8.79
C LEU A 230 21.22 -7.26 8.07
N GLY A 231 22.21 -6.66 8.73
CA GLY A 231 23.07 -5.61 8.17
C GLY A 231 22.34 -4.30 7.86
N TYR A 232 21.21 -4.04 8.51
CA TYR A 232 20.44 -2.80 8.32
C TYR A 232 21.11 -1.59 8.96
N HIS A 233 21.95 -1.81 9.98
CA HIS A 233 22.83 -0.81 10.59
C HIS A 233 24.21 -1.44 10.94
N GLY A 234 25.16 -0.63 11.44
CA GLY A 234 26.48 -1.10 11.86
C GLY A 234 27.52 -1.27 10.74
N ASN A 235 27.11 -1.13 9.46
CA ASN A 235 28.03 -1.19 8.33
C ASN A 235 28.44 0.24 7.89
N PRO A 236 29.72 0.66 8.05
CA PRO A 236 30.17 2.02 7.75
C PRO A 236 29.94 2.42 6.29
N THR A 237 29.99 1.45 5.38
CA THR A 237 29.81 1.63 3.94
C THR A 237 28.41 2.09 3.55
N LEU A 238 27.41 1.89 4.42
CA LEU A 238 26.04 2.37 4.21
C LEU A 238 25.80 3.75 4.85
N LEU A 239 26.75 4.31 5.60
CA LEU A 239 26.65 5.62 6.27
C LEU A 239 26.94 6.81 5.33
N GLN A 240 27.54 6.59 4.14
CA GLN A 240 27.78 7.64 3.15
C GLN A 240 26.55 7.90 2.28
N GLY A 241 25.53 8.51 2.90
CA GLY A 241 24.51 9.28 2.21
C GLY A 241 24.78 10.76 2.41
N GLY A 242 25.71 11.34 1.62
CA GLY A 242 25.91 12.79 1.51
C GLY A 242 27.19 13.30 2.16
N GLY A 243 28.29 13.37 1.40
CA GLY A 243 29.54 13.99 1.82
C GLY A 243 30.66 13.65 0.83
N SER A 244 31.03 14.61 0.00
CA SER A 244 32.06 14.54 -1.05
C SER A 244 33.45 14.23 -0.50
N ALA A 245 34.12 13.19 -1.04
CA ALA A 245 35.47 13.24 -1.65
C ALA A 245 36.11 11.83 -1.73
N GLY A 246 36.64 11.46 -2.91
CA GLY A 246 37.57 10.33 -3.08
C GLY A 246 37.12 9.28 -4.10
N ALA A 247 37.83 9.20 -5.22
CA ALA A 247 37.52 8.41 -6.41
C ALA A 247 37.52 6.89 -6.15
N GLY A 248 36.36 6.27 -6.37
CA GLY A 248 36.15 4.83 -6.42
C GLY A 248 34.70 4.59 -6.84
N ALA A 249 34.48 3.79 -7.88
CA ALA A 249 33.18 3.65 -8.53
C ALA A 249 32.04 3.44 -7.50
N PRO A 250 30.94 4.22 -7.59
CA PRO A 250 29.89 4.20 -6.57
C PRO A 250 29.23 2.83 -6.52
N PRO A 251 28.94 2.26 -5.32
CA PRO A 251 27.99 1.16 -5.23
C PRO A 251 26.65 1.68 -5.75
N GLU A 252 26.25 1.11 -6.88
CA GLU A 252 25.07 1.44 -7.64
C GLU A 252 23.87 1.44 -6.69
N ARG A 253 23.35 2.64 -6.36
CA ARG A 253 21.99 2.77 -5.84
C ARG A 253 21.14 1.93 -6.79
N VAL A 254 20.46 0.90 -6.28
CA VAL A 254 19.55 0.06 -7.08
C VAL A 254 18.46 0.99 -7.60
N GLY A 255 18.76 1.63 -8.72
CA GLY A 255 17.91 2.62 -9.33
C GLY A 255 16.67 1.91 -9.85
N ILE A 256 15.62 2.68 -10.07
CA ILE A 256 14.35 2.26 -10.66
C ILE A 256 14.57 1.31 -11.86
N ARG A 257 15.63 1.50 -12.66
CA ARG A 257 16.03 0.64 -13.78
C ARG A 257 16.48 -0.77 -13.41
N LYS A 258 17.05 -1.00 -12.22
CA LYS A 258 17.55 -2.30 -11.76
C LYS A 258 16.42 -3.14 -11.17
N CYS A 259 15.59 -2.54 -10.32
CA CYS A 259 14.39 -3.16 -9.76
C CYS A 259 13.35 -3.51 -10.85
N LEU A 260 13.20 -2.65 -11.87
CA LEU A 260 12.36 -2.96 -13.04
C LEU A 260 12.95 -4.10 -13.88
N ARG A 261 14.27 -4.09 -14.16
CA ARG A 261 14.93 -5.17 -14.92
C ARG A 261 14.83 -6.53 -14.21
N GLU A 262 14.96 -6.55 -12.90
CA GLU A 262 14.79 -7.77 -12.09
C GLU A 262 13.34 -8.26 -12.10
N ALA A 263 12.36 -7.35 -11.94
CA ALA A 263 10.95 -7.71 -12.06
C ALA A 263 10.56 -8.22 -13.46
N PHE A 264 11.16 -7.67 -14.53
CA PHE A 264 10.95 -8.17 -15.90
C PHE A 264 11.55 -9.56 -16.10
N LYS A 265 12.78 -9.80 -15.62
CA LYS A 265 13.42 -11.13 -15.66
C LYS A 265 12.60 -12.17 -14.91
N ASP A 266 12.08 -11.84 -13.73
CA ASP A 266 11.25 -12.74 -12.93
C ASP A 266 9.93 -13.08 -13.63
N MET A 267 9.28 -12.11 -14.28
CA MET A 267 8.08 -12.37 -15.07
C MET A 267 8.36 -13.23 -16.31
N GLU A 268 9.48 -13.02 -16.99
CA GLU A 268 9.88 -13.84 -18.15
C GLU A 268 10.20 -15.27 -17.75
N LEU A 269 10.92 -15.47 -16.62
CA LEU A 269 11.16 -16.81 -16.06
C LEU A 269 9.86 -17.51 -15.66
N GLN A 270 8.89 -16.78 -15.10
CA GLN A 270 7.58 -17.34 -14.76
C GLN A 270 6.77 -17.71 -16.00
N ARG A 271 6.88 -16.95 -17.10
CA ARG A 271 6.25 -17.28 -18.39
C ARG A 271 6.91 -18.50 -19.04
N ALA A 272 8.25 -18.59 -19.04
CA ALA A 272 8.97 -19.75 -19.57
C ALA A 272 8.62 -21.04 -18.82
N ARG A 273 8.54 -20.98 -17.48
CA ARG A 273 8.10 -22.12 -16.64
C ARG A 273 6.67 -22.58 -16.90
N ARG A 274 5.80 -21.69 -17.38
CA ARG A 274 4.42 -22.03 -17.79
C ARG A 274 4.37 -22.59 -19.22
N ALA A 275 5.34 -22.25 -20.07
CA ALA A 275 5.46 -22.76 -21.44
C ALA A 275 6.12 -24.15 -21.49
N ASP A 276 7.02 -24.47 -20.55
CA ASP A 276 7.73 -25.76 -20.46
C ASP A 276 7.00 -26.83 -19.61
N GLY A 277 5.71 -26.65 -19.32
CA GLY A 277 4.87 -27.73 -18.78
C GLY A 277 4.71 -28.85 -19.82
N PRO A 278 4.70 -30.14 -19.42
CA PRO A 278 4.92 -31.24 -20.36
C PRO A 278 3.81 -31.32 -21.42
N ALA A 279 4.17 -30.98 -22.65
CA ALA A 279 3.43 -31.36 -23.85
C ALA A 279 3.67 -32.86 -24.09
N GLY A 280 2.76 -33.71 -23.61
CA GLY A 280 2.93 -35.15 -23.75
C GLY A 280 1.76 -36.01 -23.27
N ALA A 281 0.61 -35.90 -23.94
CA ALA A 281 -0.31 -37.04 -24.15
C ALA A 281 -1.32 -36.69 -25.24
N CYS A 282 -0.94 -36.94 -26.50
CA CYS A 282 -1.87 -37.10 -27.60
C CYS A 282 -2.72 -38.36 -27.31
N GLY A 283 -4.02 -38.19 -27.10
CA GLY A 283 -4.96 -39.28 -26.82
C GLY A 283 -6.32 -39.02 -27.46
N ARG A 284 -6.44 -39.47 -28.71
CA ARG A 284 -7.65 -39.87 -29.47
C ARG A 284 -8.98 -39.12 -29.19
N ARG A 285 -9.45 -38.43 -30.23
CA ARG A 285 -10.85 -38.00 -30.43
C ARG A 285 -11.81 -39.18 -30.22
N ALA A 286 -12.76 -39.02 -29.30
CA ALA A 286 -14.04 -39.72 -29.34
C ALA A 286 -15.11 -38.71 -29.78
N ALA A 287 -15.83 -39.05 -30.84
CA ALA A 287 -16.95 -38.26 -31.36
C ALA A 287 -18.12 -38.34 -30.37
N GLY A 288 -18.55 -37.19 -29.84
CA GLY A 288 -19.81 -37.05 -29.11
C GLY A 288 -20.98 -36.82 -30.08
N PRO A 289 -22.21 -37.27 -29.74
CA PRO A 289 -23.34 -37.26 -30.66
C PRO A 289 -23.92 -35.86 -30.88
N ALA A 290 -24.49 -35.66 -32.07
CA ALA A 290 -25.06 -34.41 -32.57
C ALA A 290 -26.27 -33.91 -31.76
N PRO A 291 -26.49 -32.58 -31.67
CA PRO A 291 -27.67 -32.01 -31.03
C PRO A 291 -28.92 -32.08 -31.94
N PRO A 292 -30.13 -32.24 -31.37
CA PRO A 292 -31.37 -32.28 -32.14
C PRO A 292 -31.84 -30.88 -32.59
N PRO A 293 -32.68 -30.78 -33.63
CA PRO A 293 -32.99 -29.52 -34.30
C PRO A 293 -34.16 -28.74 -33.67
N GLY A 294 -34.01 -27.41 -33.67
CA GLY A 294 -35.07 -26.44 -33.97
C GLY A 294 -36.18 -26.20 -32.95
N ARG A 295 -36.17 -25.01 -32.31
CA ARG A 295 -37.37 -24.18 -32.15
C ARG A 295 -37.01 -22.70 -32.26
N ASP A 296 -37.59 -22.05 -33.26
CA ASP A 296 -37.55 -20.62 -33.50
C ASP A 296 -38.14 -19.83 -32.32
N GLY A 297 -37.42 -18.80 -31.88
CA GLY A 297 -37.87 -17.79 -30.92
C GLY A 297 -37.43 -16.40 -31.41
N PRO A 298 -38.26 -15.36 -31.24
CA PRO A 298 -38.28 -14.21 -32.13
C PRO A 298 -37.14 -13.20 -31.93
N ARG A 299 -36.72 -12.63 -33.07
CA ARG A 299 -35.76 -11.53 -33.22
C ARG A 299 -36.21 -10.29 -32.44
N VAL A 300 -35.37 -9.83 -31.51
CA VAL A 300 -35.48 -8.49 -30.92
C VAL A 300 -34.75 -7.51 -31.83
N SER A 301 -35.51 -6.59 -32.40
CA SER A 301 -35.07 -5.55 -33.32
C SER A 301 -34.19 -4.50 -32.63
N ARG A 302 -33.13 -4.10 -33.34
CA ARG A 302 -32.33 -2.89 -33.08
C ARG A 302 -33.18 -1.65 -33.35
N GLY A 303 -33.50 -0.87 -32.31
CA GLY A 303 -33.86 0.56 -32.41
C GLY A 303 -32.67 1.38 -31.90
N ALA A 304 -31.96 2.11 -32.76
CA ALA A 304 -32.26 3.49 -33.14
C ALA A 304 -31.93 4.49 -32.00
N PHE A 305 -30.66 4.91 -31.96
CA PHE A 305 -30.22 6.13 -31.29
C PHE A 305 -30.40 7.28 -32.29
N ALA A 306 -31.38 8.16 -32.05
CA ALA A 306 -31.54 9.47 -32.71
C ALA A 306 -31.61 10.49 -31.56
N ALA A 307 -30.58 11.32 -31.40
CA ALA A 307 -30.56 12.69 -31.89
C ALA A 307 -31.43 13.64 -31.04
N LEU A 308 -30.78 14.38 -30.14
CA LEU A 308 -31.26 15.68 -29.67
C LEU A 308 -30.11 16.69 -29.84
N ARG A 309 -30.26 17.50 -30.88
CA ARG A 309 -29.61 18.81 -31.10
C ARG A 309 -30.74 19.84 -31.14
N GLY A 310 -30.42 21.05 -30.68
CA GLY A 310 -31.19 22.29 -30.81
C GLY A 310 -32.03 22.59 -29.57
N ASP A 311 -32.13 23.81 -29.04
CA ASP A 311 -31.60 25.15 -29.37
C ASP A 311 -31.71 25.94 -28.03
N SER A 312 -30.74 26.76 -27.61
CA SER A 312 -30.64 28.21 -27.88
C SER A 312 -31.94 29.00 -27.72
N GLU A 313 -32.02 29.82 -26.65
CA GLU A 313 -32.66 31.16 -26.51
C GLU A 313 -32.61 31.53 -25.01
N GLU A 314 -31.79 32.47 -24.56
CA GLU A 314 -31.96 33.95 -24.53
C GLU A 314 -33.05 34.48 -23.57
N GLY A 315 -32.68 35.49 -22.77
CA GLY A 315 -33.53 36.27 -21.85
C GLY A 315 -32.98 36.27 -20.41
N SER A 316 -32.11 37.19 -19.95
CA SER A 316 -32.40 38.58 -19.52
C SER A 316 -33.73 38.68 -18.75
N GLU A 317 -33.79 39.00 -17.45
CA GLU A 317 -33.61 40.36 -16.92
C GLU A 317 -33.65 40.37 -15.36
N SER A 318 -32.91 41.33 -14.78
CA SER A 318 -33.09 42.12 -13.54
C SER A 318 -34.18 41.73 -12.53
N GLU A 319 -33.86 41.59 -11.24
CA GLU A 319 -33.96 42.66 -10.21
C GLU A 319 -35.32 43.36 -10.15
N VAL A 320 -36.07 43.14 -9.05
CA VAL A 320 -36.64 44.14 -8.12
C VAL A 320 -37.64 43.43 -7.19
N GLU A 321 -37.25 43.30 -5.91
CA GLU A 321 -38.00 43.41 -4.63
C GLU A 321 -37.44 42.49 -3.54
#